data_AF-A0A2Z5QXW3-F1
#
_entry.id   AF-A0A2Z5QXW3-F1
#
_cell.length_a   1.000
_cell.length_b   1.000
_cell.length_c   1.000
_cell.angle_alpha   90.00
_cell.angle_beta   90.00
_cell.angle_gamma   90.00
#
_symmetry.space_group_name_H-M   'P 1'
#
loop_
_entity.id
_entity.type
_entity.pdbx_description
1 polymer ?
#
loop_
_entity_poly.entity_id
_entity_poly.type
_entity_poly.pdbx_seq_one_letter_code
_entity_poly.pdbx_strand_id
1 'polypeptide(L)'
;MANSESALTRSDRFEVKGPSAVAGAYAGSYSTLYTFASNNARVSGTVTAAPESNKTGCAPFTGTNFGGRWVMLHWEASGSDPSCDSARRFANVAAANGKGVLMVAPENDDRPIAGSTTIPGVLISRATAQTLYPAVKAGTLEIELGAAWRNTALTAKGPDMLAASSARGVHGSDGFVKPDVAAPGTNIYSAGAGSGNQPFRLSGTSMATPHVAGIAAQILSKEPFLSQQQVKARIMNTASQEVRTISGERLGVDRVGAGRVDAQAAVNERTTAYNTQNPSRSLYLLG
;
A
#
# COMPACT_ATOMS: atom_id res chain seq x y z
N MET A 1 -18.92 -1.91 -6.93
CA MET A 1 -17.96 -1.22 -6.07
C MET A 1 -16.67 -1.03 -6.84
N ALA A 2 -16.17 0.21 -6.92
CA ALA A 2 -14.81 0.48 -7.38
C ALA A 2 -13.82 0.29 -6.23
N ASN A 3 -12.59 -0.12 -6.56
CA ASN A 3 -11.49 -0.15 -5.59
C ASN A 3 -10.78 1.21 -5.60
N SER A 4 -10.78 1.90 -4.47
CA SER A 4 -9.94 3.09 -4.25
C SER A 4 -8.76 2.77 -3.32
N GLU A 5 -7.65 3.43 -3.58
CA GLU A 5 -6.48 3.48 -2.72
C GLU A 5 -6.64 4.66 -1.76
N SER A 6 -6.36 4.41 -0.48
CA SER A 6 -6.32 5.47 0.52
C SER A 6 -5.06 6.34 0.35
N ALA A 7 -5.20 7.62 0.66
CA ALA A 7 -4.10 8.57 0.79
C ALA A 7 -3.05 8.14 1.81
N LEU A 8 -3.43 7.27 2.76
CA LEU A 8 -2.55 6.65 3.76
C LEU A 8 -2.54 5.13 3.57
N THR A 9 -1.35 4.53 3.45
CA THR A 9 -1.16 3.08 3.48
C THR A 9 -0.44 2.67 4.75
N ARG A 10 -0.87 1.56 5.36
CA ARG A 10 -0.14 0.94 6.48
C ARG A 10 1.06 0.18 5.95
N SER A 11 2.23 0.56 6.45
CA SER A 11 3.53 0.00 6.10
C SER A 11 4.26 -0.45 7.37
N ASP A 12 5.40 -1.12 7.19
CA ASP A 12 6.27 -1.48 8.29
C ASP A 12 7.09 -0.26 8.72
N ARG A 13 7.34 -0.12 10.03
CA ARG A 13 8.21 0.94 10.56
C ARG A 13 9.61 0.40 10.75
N PHE A 14 10.63 1.11 10.26
CA PHE A 14 12.02 0.90 10.65
C PHE A 14 12.58 2.17 11.31
N GLU A 15 13.61 2.00 12.12
CA GLU A 15 14.30 3.11 12.78
C GLU A 15 15.64 3.37 12.12
N VAL A 16 16.00 4.64 11.96
CA VAL A 16 17.37 5.07 11.72
C VAL A 16 17.96 5.49 13.06
N LYS A 17 18.99 4.76 13.53
CA LYS A 17 19.64 4.97 14.82
C LYS A 17 20.71 6.06 14.76
N GLY A 18 21.31 6.25 13.60
CA GLY A 18 22.32 7.27 13.37
C GLY A 18 22.63 7.46 11.89
N PRO A 19 23.24 8.60 11.51
CA PRO A 19 23.62 9.72 12.38
C PRO A 19 22.42 10.56 12.85
N SER A 20 22.57 11.34 13.93
CA SER A 20 21.48 12.10 14.57
C SER A 20 20.72 13.03 13.63
N ALA A 21 21.38 13.56 12.60
CA ALA A 21 20.78 14.41 11.58
C ALA A 21 19.67 13.73 10.76
N VAL A 22 19.67 12.40 10.67
CA VAL A 22 18.66 11.60 9.96
C VAL A 22 18.06 10.50 10.84
N ALA A 23 18.25 10.61 12.16
CA ALA A 23 17.71 9.63 13.10
C ALA A 23 16.19 9.80 13.24
N GLY A 24 15.48 8.68 13.35
CA GLY A 24 14.03 8.68 13.54
C GLY A 24 13.32 7.49 12.92
N ALA A 25 11.99 7.53 13.01
CA ALA A 25 11.10 6.51 12.48
C ALA A 25 10.80 6.76 11.00
N TYR A 26 10.96 5.73 10.18
CA TYR A 26 10.67 5.76 8.76
C TYR A 26 9.75 4.61 8.37
N ALA A 27 9.04 4.82 7.27
CA ALA A 27 8.15 3.82 6.69
C ALA A 27 8.87 3.00 5.60
N GLY A 28 8.57 1.70 5.53
CA GLY A 28 9.04 0.79 4.49
C GLY A 28 8.23 -0.51 4.43
N SER A 29 8.57 -1.40 3.52
CA SER A 29 7.96 -2.73 3.39
C SER A 29 8.99 -3.81 3.62
N TYR A 30 8.85 -4.58 4.70
CA TYR A 30 9.78 -5.66 5.02
C TYR A 30 9.68 -6.81 4.02
N SER A 31 10.79 -7.53 3.85
CA SER A 31 10.80 -8.79 3.11
C SER A 31 9.87 -9.82 3.73
N THR A 32 9.16 -10.56 2.86
CA THR A 32 8.14 -11.53 3.28
C THR A 32 8.72 -12.88 3.71
N LEU A 33 9.85 -13.31 3.14
CA LEU A 33 10.48 -14.60 3.47
C LEU A 33 11.26 -14.57 4.79
N TYR A 34 11.69 -13.38 5.24
CA TYR A 34 12.45 -13.26 6.48
C TYR A 34 11.55 -13.40 7.70
N THR A 35 11.84 -14.39 8.53
CA THR A 35 11.14 -14.64 9.78
C THR A 35 12.00 -14.16 10.95
N PHE A 36 11.43 -13.30 11.78
CA PHE A 36 12.09 -12.84 13.01
C PHE A 36 12.13 -13.98 14.04
N ALA A 37 13.20 -14.03 14.83
CA ALA A 37 13.38 -15.07 15.85
C ALA A 37 12.30 -15.06 16.95
N SER A 38 11.67 -13.91 17.20
CA SER A 38 10.54 -13.76 18.13
C SER A 38 9.72 -12.52 17.79
N ASN A 39 8.51 -12.41 18.38
CA ASN A 39 7.60 -11.26 18.16
C ASN A 39 8.18 -9.92 18.63
N ASN A 40 9.19 -9.94 19.51
CA ASN A 40 9.87 -8.74 19.99
C ASN A 40 11.31 -8.61 19.47
N ALA A 41 11.75 -9.50 18.57
CA ALA A 41 13.09 -9.44 18.02
C ALA A 41 13.33 -8.12 17.28
N ARG A 42 14.58 -7.68 17.34
CA ARG A 42 15.13 -6.55 16.61
C ARG A 42 16.35 -7.01 15.84
N VAL A 43 16.53 -6.47 14.64
CA VAL A 43 17.73 -6.67 13.84
C VAL A 43 18.23 -5.32 13.39
N SER A 44 19.51 -5.06 13.57
CA SER A 44 20.12 -3.79 13.20
C SER A 44 21.38 -4.00 12.39
N GLY A 45 21.87 -2.92 11.79
CA GLY A 45 23.21 -2.88 11.25
C GLY A 45 23.49 -1.62 10.47
N THR A 46 24.77 -1.40 10.23
CA THR A 46 25.25 -0.26 9.47
C THR A 46 25.10 -0.53 7.97
N VAL A 47 24.58 0.45 7.24
CA VAL A 47 24.32 0.36 5.81
C VAL A 47 25.53 0.87 5.03
N THR A 48 25.78 0.24 3.88
CA THR A 48 26.72 0.70 2.85
C THR A 48 26.03 0.67 1.48
N ALA A 49 26.43 1.55 0.57
CA ALA A 49 25.96 1.48 -0.81
C ALA A 49 26.60 0.29 -1.53
N ALA A 50 25.83 -0.36 -2.42
CA ALA A 50 26.42 -1.26 -3.40
C ALA A 50 27.31 -0.48 -4.39
N PRO A 51 28.32 -1.14 -5.01
CA PRO A 51 29.11 -0.53 -6.08
C PRO A 51 28.22 -0.04 -7.22
N GLU A 52 28.52 1.12 -7.80
CA GLU A 52 27.74 1.70 -8.91
C GLU A 52 27.63 0.75 -10.11
N SER A 53 28.66 -0.07 -10.36
CA SER A 53 28.69 -1.10 -11.41
C SER A 53 27.68 -2.23 -11.21
N ASN A 54 27.17 -2.42 -9.98
CA ASN A 54 26.17 -3.44 -9.63
C ASN A 54 25.17 -2.90 -8.58
N LYS A 55 24.71 -1.65 -8.76
CA LYS A 55 23.80 -0.96 -7.83
C LYS A 55 22.45 -1.67 -7.63
N THR A 56 22.05 -2.53 -8.57
CA THR A 56 20.81 -3.32 -8.50
C THR A 56 20.98 -4.65 -7.77
N GLY A 57 22.22 -5.13 -7.61
CA GLY A 57 22.53 -6.44 -7.03
C GLY A 57 22.07 -7.63 -7.87
N CYS A 58 21.79 -7.43 -9.17
CA CYS A 58 21.37 -8.51 -10.06
C CYS A 58 22.50 -9.50 -10.36
N ALA A 59 23.72 -9.00 -10.50
CA ALA A 59 24.91 -9.82 -10.66
C ALA A 59 25.50 -10.21 -9.29
N PRO A 60 26.25 -11.32 -9.19
CA PRO A 60 27.08 -11.61 -8.02
C PRO A 60 28.08 -10.48 -7.75
N PHE A 61 28.34 -10.18 -6.47
CA PHE A 61 29.34 -9.18 -6.07
C PHE A 61 30.75 -9.80 -5.98
N THR A 62 31.26 -10.29 -7.11
CA THR A 62 32.58 -10.94 -7.18
C THR A 62 33.69 -10.00 -6.70
N GLY A 63 34.54 -10.48 -5.78
CA GLY A 63 35.64 -9.70 -5.21
C GLY A 63 35.22 -8.61 -4.21
N THR A 64 33.93 -8.51 -3.87
CA THR A 64 33.42 -7.58 -2.85
C THR A 64 33.03 -8.37 -1.60
N ASN A 65 33.36 -7.84 -0.42
CA ASN A 65 32.91 -8.35 0.86
C ASN A 65 32.29 -7.20 1.65
N PHE A 66 31.01 -7.33 2.02
CA PHE A 66 30.28 -6.30 2.74
C PHE A 66 30.55 -6.32 4.25
N GLY A 67 31.33 -7.27 4.78
CA GLY A 67 31.84 -7.25 6.15
C GLY A 67 30.76 -7.28 7.23
N GLY A 68 29.63 -7.95 6.96
CA GLY A 68 28.50 -7.98 7.88
C GLY A 68 27.58 -6.76 7.82
N ARG A 69 27.81 -5.82 6.90
CA ARG A 69 27.00 -4.62 6.74
C ARG A 69 25.70 -4.92 5.99
N TRP A 70 24.75 -4.01 6.14
CA TRP A 70 23.56 -3.96 5.31
C TRP A 70 23.89 -3.27 4.00
N VAL A 71 23.28 -3.71 2.90
CA VAL A 71 23.59 -3.20 1.56
C VAL A 71 22.41 -2.45 0.99
N MET A 72 22.63 -1.20 0.60
CA MET A 72 21.64 -0.42 -0.14
C MET A 72 21.67 -0.81 -1.63
N LEU A 73 20.53 -1.26 -2.14
CA LEU A 73 20.32 -1.63 -3.53
C LEU A 73 19.22 -0.77 -4.16
N HIS A 74 19.33 -0.51 -5.45
CA HIS A 74 18.33 0.23 -6.21
C HIS A 74 17.48 -0.73 -7.03
N TRP A 75 16.17 -0.69 -6.80
CA TRP A 75 15.20 -1.37 -7.64
C TRP A 75 14.99 -0.55 -8.90
N GLU A 76 15.86 -0.77 -9.87
CA GLU A 76 15.56 -0.39 -11.25
C GLU A 76 14.85 -1.57 -11.90
N ALA A 77 13.82 -1.29 -12.70
CA ALA A 77 13.36 -2.24 -13.69
C ALA A 77 14.49 -2.37 -14.72
N SER A 78 15.57 -3.04 -14.35
CA SER A 78 16.72 -3.24 -15.22
C SER A 78 16.19 -3.86 -16.50
N GLY A 79 16.42 -3.17 -17.62
CA GLY A 79 16.10 -3.70 -18.93
C GLY A 79 16.57 -5.15 -19.04
N SER A 80 15.59 -6.06 -19.22
CA SER A 80 15.72 -7.40 -19.80
C SER A 80 16.30 -8.60 -19.02
N ASP A 81 16.52 -8.58 -17.70
CA ASP A 81 16.73 -9.85 -16.95
C ASP A 81 15.48 -10.23 -16.11
N PRO A 82 14.55 -11.04 -16.65
CA PRO A 82 13.38 -11.51 -15.90
C PRO A 82 13.74 -12.39 -14.69
N SER A 83 15.00 -12.84 -14.56
CA SER A 83 15.48 -13.62 -13.42
C SER A 83 16.08 -12.78 -12.29
N CYS A 84 16.18 -11.45 -12.43
CA CYS A 84 16.62 -10.58 -11.34
C CYS A 84 15.45 -10.15 -10.44
N ASP A 85 14.93 -11.10 -9.66
CA ASP A 85 13.95 -10.84 -8.63
C ASP A 85 14.58 -10.38 -7.30
N SER A 86 13.73 -10.06 -6.31
CA SER A 86 14.22 -9.69 -4.97
C SER A 86 15.00 -10.80 -4.26
N ALA A 87 14.69 -12.07 -4.53
CA ALA A 87 15.32 -13.19 -3.83
C ALA A 87 16.76 -13.37 -4.31
N ARG A 88 17.00 -13.31 -5.62
CA ARG A 88 18.34 -13.35 -6.22
C ARG A 88 19.22 -12.20 -5.72
N ARG A 89 18.67 -10.98 -5.62
CA ARG A 89 19.40 -9.82 -5.07
C ARG A 89 19.88 -10.06 -3.64
N PHE A 90 19.01 -10.60 -2.78
CA PHE A 90 19.37 -10.91 -1.40
C PHE A 90 20.38 -12.06 -1.32
N ALA A 91 20.24 -13.08 -2.17
CA ALA A 91 21.21 -14.18 -2.25
C ALA A 91 22.62 -13.67 -2.62
N ASN A 92 22.72 -12.75 -3.59
CA ASN A 92 24.00 -12.14 -3.97
C ASN A 92 24.61 -11.33 -2.82
N VAL A 93 23.81 -10.58 -2.07
CA VAL A 93 24.27 -9.84 -0.88
C VAL A 93 24.74 -10.79 0.22
N ALA A 94 23.99 -11.85 0.50
CA ALA A 94 24.36 -12.84 1.51
C ALA A 94 25.67 -13.57 1.15
N ALA A 95 25.83 -13.95 -0.13
CA ALA A 95 27.05 -14.59 -0.63
C ALA A 95 28.29 -13.69 -0.51
N ALA A 96 28.10 -12.37 -0.58
CA ALA A 96 29.14 -11.37 -0.35
C ALA A 96 29.23 -10.92 1.12
N ASN A 97 28.75 -11.74 2.06
CA ASN A 97 28.81 -11.52 3.51
C ASN A 97 28.07 -10.24 3.98
N GLY A 98 27.02 -9.82 3.27
CA GLY A 98 26.06 -8.83 3.77
C GLY A 98 25.06 -9.45 4.74
N LYS A 99 24.59 -8.67 5.71
CA LYS A 99 23.64 -9.13 6.76
C LYS A 99 22.25 -8.52 6.67
N GLY A 100 22.00 -7.70 5.65
CA GLY A 100 20.66 -7.23 5.34
C GLY A 100 20.64 -6.36 4.09
N VAL A 101 19.43 -6.05 3.63
CA VAL A 101 19.23 -5.28 2.39
C VAL A 101 18.30 -4.09 2.64
N LEU A 102 18.77 -2.90 2.27
CA LEU A 102 17.95 -1.70 2.18
C LEU A 102 17.63 -1.45 0.70
N MET A 103 16.43 -1.79 0.27
CA MET A 103 16.03 -1.72 -1.14
C MET A 103 15.34 -0.39 -1.43
N VAL A 104 15.72 0.29 -2.51
CA VAL A 104 15.13 1.57 -2.94
C VAL A 104 14.17 1.34 -4.08
N ALA A 105 12.91 1.75 -3.94
CA ALA A 105 11.90 1.64 -4.99
C ALA A 105 12.07 2.69 -6.12
N PRO A 106 11.64 2.40 -7.36
CA PRO A 106 11.81 3.31 -8.50
C PRO A 106 10.98 4.60 -8.41
N GLU A 107 9.74 4.58 -7.88
CA GLU A 107 8.95 5.75 -7.43
C GLU A 107 7.57 5.33 -6.88
N ASN A 108 7.14 5.85 -5.71
CA ASN A 108 5.84 5.59 -5.05
C ASN A 108 5.34 4.13 -5.07
N ASP A 109 6.29 3.20 -5.04
CA ASP A 109 6.06 1.78 -5.27
C ASP A 109 6.28 1.01 -3.96
N ASP A 110 5.20 0.47 -3.45
CA ASP A 110 5.12 -0.29 -2.20
C ASP A 110 5.07 -1.80 -2.43
N ARG A 111 5.56 -2.27 -3.59
CA ARG A 111 5.54 -3.70 -3.95
C ARG A 111 6.06 -4.58 -2.83
N PRO A 112 5.44 -5.75 -2.60
CA PRO A 112 6.03 -6.78 -1.76
C PRO A 112 7.39 -7.20 -2.35
N ILE A 113 8.39 -7.35 -1.48
CA ILE A 113 9.66 -8.00 -1.84
C ILE A 113 9.72 -9.36 -1.14
N ALA A 114 10.07 -10.41 -1.88
CA ALA A 114 10.24 -11.74 -1.31
C ALA A 114 11.43 -11.75 -0.33
N GLY A 115 12.58 -11.24 -0.79
CA GLY A 115 13.81 -11.15 0.00
C GLY A 115 14.44 -12.52 0.28
N SER A 116 14.91 -12.74 1.51
CA SER A 116 15.61 -13.97 1.91
C SER A 116 15.08 -14.51 3.24
N THR A 117 15.22 -15.81 3.46
CA THR A 117 14.99 -16.44 4.76
C THR A 117 16.14 -16.22 5.74
N THR A 118 17.33 -15.84 5.26
CA THR A 118 18.56 -15.77 6.06
C THR A 118 18.97 -14.36 6.47
N ILE A 119 18.67 -13.36 5.63
CA ILE A 119 18.99 -11.95 5.90
C ILE A 119 17.73 -11.08 5.79
N PRO A 120 17.51 -10.15 6.72
CA PRO A 120 16.38 -9.23 6.67
C PRO A 120 16.51 -8.21 5.54
N GLY A 121 15.39 -7.60 5.15
CA GLY A 121 15.44 -6.41 4.34
C GLY A 121 14.15 -5.60 4.37
N VAL A 122 14.27 -4.35 3.90
CA VAL A 122 13.16 -3.39 3.83
C VAL A 122 13.24 -2.62 2.51
N LEU A 123 12.10 -2.50 1.83
CA LEU A 123 11.90 -1.61 0.69
C LEU A 123 11.49 -0.22 1.18
N ILE A 124 12.18 0.81 0.73
CA ILE A 124 11.91 2.21 1.05
C ILE A 124 11.60 3.02 -0.21
N SER A 125 10.88 4.13 -0.01
CA SER A 125 10.59 5.06 -1.10
C SER A 125 11.87 5.74 -1.60
N ARG A 126 11.84 6.21 -2.85
CA ARG A 126 12.93 7.02 -3.43
C ARG A 126 13.21 8.29 -2.62
N ALA A 127 12.17 8.95 -2.11
CA ALA A 127 12.31 10.16 -1.30
C ALA A 127 13.00 9.88 0.05
N THR A 128 12.64 8.77 0.70
CA THR A 128 13.34 8.29 1.91
C THR A 128 14.80 7.99 1.59
N ALA A 129 15.06 7.29 0.48
CA ALA A 129 16.42 6.95 0.08
C ALA A 129 17.28 8.20 -0.18
N GLN A 130 16.75 9.23 -0.84
CA GLN A 130 17.45 10.51 -1.06
C GLN A 130 17.87 11.18 0.25
N THR A 131 17.00 11.12 1.27
CA THR A 131 17.30 11.67 2.60
C THR A 131 18.43 10.90 3.29
N LEU A 132 18.44 9.57 3.16
CA LEU A 132 19.41 8.71 3.84
C LEU A 132 20.73 8.52 3.09
N TYR A 133 20.74 8.73 1.77
CA TYR A 133 21.89 8.43 0.90
C TYR A 133 23.22 9.11 1.34
N PRO A 134 23.24 10.37 1.82
CA PRO A 134 24.48 10.98 2.33
C PRO A 134 25.09 10.18 3.49
N ALA A 135 24.29 9.72 4.45
CA ALA A 135 24.74 8.91 5.57
C ALA A 135 25.16 7.49 5.14
N VAL A 136 24.55 6.94 4.10
CA VAL A 136 24.95 5.66 3.50
C VAL A 136 26.33 5.76 2.85
N LYS A 137 26.58 6.82 2.07
CA LYS A 137 27.88 7.05 1.41
C LYS A 137 29.00 7.32 2.41
N ALA A 138 28.67 7.99 3.52
CA ALA A 138 29.59 8.15 4.64
C ALA A 138 29.83 6.87 5.45
N GLY A 139 29.02 5.82 5.24
CA GLY A 139 29.09 4.57 6.01
C GLY A 139 28.64 4.72 7.47
N THR A 140 27.89 5.78 7.79
CA THR A 140 27.44 6.10 9.15
C THR A 140 25.97 5.77 9.39
N LEU A 141 25.20 5.43 8.34
CA LEU A 141 23.79 5.09 8.48
C LEU A 141 23.64 3.76 9.25
N GLU A 142 22.98 3.79 10.40
CA GLU A 142 22.59 2.60 11.14
C GLU A 142 21.07 2.48 11.17
N ILE A 143 20.55 1.31 10.80
CA ILE A 143 19.10 1.05 10.78
C ILE A 143 18.75 -0.13 11.68
N GLU A 144 17.51 -0.15 12.15
CA GLU A 144 16.93 -1.21 12.97
C GLU A 144 15.52 -1.55 12.49
N LEU A 145 15.25 -2.85 12.33
CA LEU A 145 13.94 -3.40 12.02
C LEU A 145 13.45 -4.20 13.23
N GLY A 146 12.16 -4.09 13.54
CA GLY A 146 11.53 -4.82 14.63
C GLY A 146 10.31 -5.62 14.20
N ALA A 147 10.19 -6.84 14.73
CA ALA A 147 9.07 -7.73 14.45
C ALA A 147 7.71 -7.09 14.81
N ALA A 148 7.63 -6.48 15.99
CA ALA A 148 6.44 -5.76 16.48
C ALA A 148 6.12 -4.47 15.72
N TRP A 149 7.00 -4.02 14.83
CA TRP A 149 6.82 -2.79 14.06
C TRP A 149 6.18 -3.02 12.69
N ARG A 150 5.90 -4.27 12.35
CA ARG A 150 5.13 -4.59 11.15
C ARG A 150 3.76 -3.90 11.19
N ASN A 151 3.40 -3.24 10.09
CA ASN A 151 2.12 -2.54 9.92
C ASN A 151 1.84 -1.39 10.91
N THR A 152 2.88 -0.83 11.52
CA THR A 152 2.77 0.26 12.51
C THR A 152 3.04 1.65 11.94
N ALA A 153 3.61 1.75 10.73
CA ALA A 153 3.80 3.04 10.05
C ALA A 153 2.61 3.38 9.15
N LEU A 154 2.36 4.68 8.98
CA LEU A 154 1.44 5.22 7.99
C LEU A 154 2.24 6.03 6.97
N THR A 155 2.16 5.63 5.70
CA THR A 155 2.82 6.35 4.61
C THR A 155 1.77 7.11 3.81
N ALA A 156 1.99 8.40 3.58
CA ALA A 156 1.19 9.17 2.63
C ALA A 156 1.57 8.78 1.19
N LYS A 157 0.59 8.33 0.39
CA LYS A 157 0.78 7.91 -1.03
C LYS A 157 0.29 8.97 -2.04
N GLY A 158 -0.26 10.10 -1.55
CA GLY A 158 -0.89 11.14 -2.38
C GLY A 158 -2.38 11.30 -2.05
N PRO A 159 -3.18 11.96 -2.90
CA PRO A 159 -4.64 12.00 -2.73
C PRO A 159 -5.26 10.59 -2.84
N ASP A 160 -6.51 10.43 -2.41
CA ASP A 160 -7.25 9.18 -2.65
C ASP A 160 -7.36 8.94 -4.17
N MET A 161 -6.91 7.76 -4.62
CA MET A 161 -6.86 7.41 -6.05
C MET A 161 -7.73 6.18 -6.32
N LEU A 162 -8.15 5.99 -7.57
CA LEU A 162 -8.71 4.72 -8.00
C LEU A 162 -7.58 3.71 -8.23
N ALA A 163 -7.71 2.49 -7.70
CA ALA A 163 -6.74 1.43 -7.94
C ALA A 163 -6.73 1.04 -9.42
N ALA A 164 -5.55 0.85 -10.01
CA ALA A 164 -5.40 0.58 -11.44
C ALA A 164 -6.18 -0.67 -11.92
N SER A 165 -6.32 -1.67 -11.05
CA SER A 165 -7.03 -2.93 -11.26
C SER A 165 -8.54 -2.88 -11.03
N SER A 166 -9.10 -1.73 -10.62
CA SER A 166 -10.55 -1.61 -10.46
C SER A 166 -11.25 -1.82 -11.80
N ALA A 167 -12.22 -2.74 -11.84
CA ALA A 167 -13.06 -2.94 -13.01
C ALA A 167 -13.74 -1.62 -13.41
N ARG A 168 -13.73 -1.33 -14.70
CA ARG A 168 -14.23 -0.10 -15.31
C ARG A 168 -15.40 -0.44 -16.21
N GLY A 169 -16.34 0.48 -16.37
CA GLY A 169 -17.19 0.47 -17.55
C GLY A 169 -18.62 0.91 -17.33
N VAL A 170 -19.14 1.53 -18.39
CA VAL A 170 -20.55 1.40 -18.78
C VAL A 170 -20.83 -0.10 -18.90
N HIS A 171 -21.80 -0.62 -18.16
CA HIS A 171 -22.24 -1.99 -18.38
C HIS A 171 -22.67 -2.06 -19.86
N GLY A 172 -22.10 -2.99 -20.64
CA GLY A 172 -22.37 -3.16 -22.08
C GLY A 172 -23.82 -3.57 -22.41
N SER A 173 -24.76 -3.35 -21.50
CA SER A 173 -26.18 -3.48 -21.73
C SER A 173 -26.92 -2.37 -20.97
N ASP A 174 -27.74 -1.62 -21.71
CA ASP A 174 -28.90 -0.85 -21.23
C ASP A 174 -28.68 0.45 -20.43
N GLY A 175 -27.63 1.22 -20.72
CA GLY A 175 -27.54 2.62 -20.25
C GLY A 175 -27.36 2.80 -18.73
N PHE A 176 -26.86 1.77 -18.04
CA PHE A 176 -26.58 1.81 -16.60
C PHE A 176 -25.12 2.19 -16.31
N VAL A 177 -24.93 3.21 -15.49
CA VAL A 177 -23.59 3.62 -15.01
C VAL A 177 -23.19 2.77 -13.80
N LYS A 178 -22.05 2.10 -13.93
CA LYS A 178 -21.37 1.34 -12.88
C LYS A 178 -19.89 1.73 -12.86
N PRO A 179 -19.17 1.50 -11.74
CA PRO A 179 -19.66 1.06 -10.42
C PRO A 179 -20.54 2.12 -9.73
N ASP A 180 -21.30 1.77 -8.67
CA ASP A 180 -22.16 2.74 -7.96
C ASP A 180 -21.37 3.71 -7.06
N VAL A 181 -20.35 3.21 -6.36
CA VAL A 181 -19.41 3.99 -5.51
C VAL A 181 -18.05 3.29 -5.45
N ALA A 182 -17.02 4.01 -5.03
CA ALA A 182 -15.69 3.51 -4.68
C ALA A 182 -15.51 3.38 -3.16
N ALA A 183 -14.67 2.45 -2.72
CA ALA A 183 -14.30 2.30 -1.30
C ALA A 183 -12.86 1.79 -1.15
N PRO A 184 -12.24 1.91 0.05
CA PRO A 184 -10.88 1.42 0.28
C PRO A 184 -10.79 -0.10 0.01
N GLY A 185 -9.95 -0.49 -0.93
CA GLY A 185 -9.77 -1.90 -1.27
C GLY A 185 -8.33 -2.30 -1.60
N THR A 186 -7.37 -1.37 -1.60
CA THR A 186 -5.94 -1.66 -1.79
C THR A 186 -5.22 -1.68 -0.45
N ASN A 187 -4.37 -2.70 -0.24
CA ASN A 187 -3.58 -2.90 0.98
C ASN A 187 -4.42 -2.91 2.27
N ILE A 188 -5.59 -3.57 2.21
CA ILE A 188 -6.47 -3.71 3.35
C ILE A 188 -5.97 -4.84 4.25
N TYR A 189 -5.78 -4.51 5.52
CA TYR A 189 -5.42 -5.45 6.57
C TYR A 189 -6.69 -6.02 7.19
N SER A 190 -6.79 -7.35 7.21
CA SER A 190 -7.91 -8.06 7.85
C SER A 190 -7.43 -9.37 8.48
N ALA A 191 -8.32 -10.03 9.23
CA ALA A 191 -8.04 -11.34 9.82
C ALA A 191 -7.73 -12.37 8.72
N GLY A 192 -6.64 -13.14 8.93
CA GLY A 192 -6.27 -14.24 8.04
C GLY A 192 -6.72 -15.58 8.60
N ALA A 193 -7.45 -16.37 7.81
CA ALA A 193 -7.75 -17.74 8.21
C ALA A 193 -6.43 -18.55 8.27
N GLY A 194 -6.17 -19.20 9.41
CA GLY A 194 -4.96 -20.00 9.62
C GLY A 194 -3.70 -19.20 9.96
N SER A 195 -3.77 -17.87 10.09
CA SER A 195 -2.61 -17.03 10.43
C SER A 195 -2.39 -16.85 11.94
N GLY A 196 -3.22 -17.49 12.78
CA GLY A 196 -3.22 -17.33 14.24
C GLY A 196 -3.66 -15.92 14.63
N ASN A 197 -2.69 -15.04 14.87
CA ASN A 197 -2.91 -13.65 15.24
C ASN A 197 -2.39 -12.64 14.20
N GLN A 198 -1.84 -13.11 13.08
CA GLN A 198 -1.25 -12.23 12.08
C GLN A 198 -2.30 -11.75 11.07
N PRO A 199 -2.31 -10.46 10.70
CA PRO A 199 -3.22 -9.98 9.66
C PRO A 199 -2.78 -10.44 8.27
N PHE A 200 -3.73 -10.60 7.35
CA PHE A 200 -3.46 -10.66 5.92
C PHE A 200 -3.60 -9.28 5.29
N ARG A 201 -2.70 -8.98 4.34
CA ARG A 201 -2.77 -7.80 3.49
C ARG A 201 -3.21 -8.20 2.11
N LEU A 202 -4.40 -7.78 1.72
CA LEU A 202 -4.99 -8.09 0.42
C LEU A 202 -5.46 -6.82 -0.29
N SER A 203 -5.50 -6.89 -1.62
CA SER A 203 -5.96 -5.80 -2.48
C SER A 203 -7.01 -6.32 -3.46
N GLY A 204 -8.10 -5.59 -3.64
CA GLY A 204 -9.14 -5.90 -4.62
C GLY A 204 -10.50 -5.29 -4.28
N THR A 205 -11.42 -5.34 -5.25
CA THR A 205 -12.83 -4.95 -5.02
C THR A 205 -13.50 -5.81 -3.95
N SER A 206 -13.04 -7.05 -3.76
CA SER A 206 -13.45 -7.93 -2.66
C SER A 206 -13.16 -7.34 -1.27
N MET A 207 -12.17 -6.44 -1.13
CA MET A 207 -11.86 -5.75 0.12
C MET A 207 -12.60 -4.40 0.22
N ALA A 208 -12.97 -3.79 -0.91
CA ALA A 208 -13.82 -2.60 -0.96
C ALA A 208 -15.29 -2.91 -0.59
N THR A 209 -15.82 -4.05 -1.03
CA THR A 209 -17.20 -4.49 -0.75
C THR A 209 -17.56 -4.55 0.75
N PRO A 210 -16.77 -5.20 1.64
CA PRO A 210 -17.12 -5.28 3.06
C PRO A 210 -17.11 -3.93 3.78
N HIS A 211 -16.32 -2.94 3.33
CA HIS A 211 -16.39 -1.58 3.89
C HIS A 211 -17.77 -0.97 3.69
N VAL A 212 -18.35 -1.11 2.50
CA VAL A 212 -19.66 -0.52 2.18
C VAL A 212 -20.81 -1.33 2.75
N ALA A 213 -20.65 -2.65 2.85
CA ALA A 213 -21.56 -3.49 3.62
C ALA A 213 -21.61 -3.03 5.10
N GLY A 214 -20.47 -2.70 5.70
CA GLY A 214 -20.41 -2.16 7.06
C GLY A 214 -21.11 -0.81 7.22
N ILE A 215 -20.94 0.11 6.25
CA ILE A 215 -21.65 1.40 6.24
C ILE A 215 -23.17 1.18 6.13
N ALA A 216 -23.60 0.31 5.22
CA ALA A 216 -25.02 -0.04 5.08
C ALA A 216 -25.60 -0.65 6.37
N ALA A 217 -24.84 -1.51 7.05
CA ALA A 217 -25.24 -2.07 8.34
C ALA A 217 -25.37 -0.99 9.43
N GLN A 218 -24.47 -0.01 9.48
CA GLN A 218 -24.60 1.11 10.44
C GLN A 218 -25.82 1.99 10.15
N ILE A 219 -26.11 2.26 8.87
CA ILE A 219 -27.32 2.99 8.47
C ILE A 219 -28.56 2.23 8.96
N LEU A 220 -28.65 0.93 8.68
CA LEU A 220 -29.79 0.09 9.11
C LEU A 220 -29.85 -0.08 10.64
N SER A 221 -28.72 -0.03 11.33
CA SER A 221 -28.71 -0.05 12.79
C SER A 221 -29.33 1.21 13.40
N LYS A 222 -29.24 2.37 12.72
CA LYS A 222 -29.88 3.62 13.16
C LYS A 222 -31.32 3.75 12.66
N GLU A 223 -31.56 3.33 11.42
CA GLU A 223 -32.84 3.48 10.72
C GLU A 223 -33.24 2.14 10.07
N PRO A 224 -33.75 1.18 10.85
CA PRO A 224 -34.00 -0.20 10.39
C PRO A 224 -35.12 -0.33 9.36
N PHE A 225 -35.94 0.71 9.20
CA PHE A 225 -37.08 0.71 8.28
C PHE A 225 -36.72 1.14 6.85
N LEU A 226 -35.47 1.55 6.61
CA LEU A 226 -35.03 1.96 5.28
C LEU A 226 -34.99 0.76 4.33
N SER A 227 -35.49 0.96 3.12
CA SER A 227 -35.36 -0.02 2.05
C SER A 227 -33.91 -0.10 1.54
N GLN A 228 -33.57 -1.21 0.90
CA GLN A 228 -32.26 -1.38 0.25
C GLN A 228 -31.95 -0.22 -0.72
N GLN A 229 -32.95 0.28 -1.44
CA GLN A 229 -32.80 1.39 -2.38
C GLN A 229 -32.51 2.71 -1.66
N GLN A 230 -33.17 2.96 -0.53
CA GLN A 230 -32.90 4.16 0.29
C GLN A 230 -31.50 4.12 0.89
N VAL A 231 -31.07 2.97 1.41
CA VAL A 231 -29.69 2.80 1.92
C VAL A 231 -28.67 3.03 0.81
N LYS A 232 -28.89 2.42 -0.37
CA LYS A 232 -28.02 2.60 -1.54
C LYS A 232 -27.93 4.06 -1.96
N ALA A 233 -29.07 4.73 -2.09
CA ALA A 233 -29.12 6.13 -2.52
C ALA A 233 -28.44 7.05 -1.50
N ARG A 234 -28.60 6.78 -0.20
CA ARG A 234 -27.93 7.56 0.85
C ARG A 234 -26.41 7.45 0.76
N ILE A 235 -25.89 6.23 0.58
CA ILE A 235 -24.45 6.00 0.39
C ILE A 235 -23.93 6.70 -0.87
N MET A 236 -24.71 6.69 -1.96
CA MET A 236 -24.31 7.34 -3.21
C MET A 236 -24.34 8.87 -3.12
N ASN A 237 -25.40 9.45 -2.56
CA ASN A 237 -25.59 10.90 -2.49
C ASN A 237 -24.58 11.59 -1.56
N THR A 238 -23.99 10.84 -0.64
CA THR A 238 -23.01 11.34 0.34
C THR A 238 -21.58 10.98 -0.03
N ALA A 239 -21.36 10.29 -1.15
CA ALA A 239 -20.03 9.92 -1.59
C ALA A 239 -19.22 11.17 -2.00
N SER A 240 -17.96 11.21 -1.58
CA SER A 240 -17.01 12.28 -1.93
C SER A 240 -16.48 12.08 -3.34
N GLN A 241 -16.54 13.14 -4.16
CA GLN A 241 -15.95 13.16 -5.50
C GLN A 241 -14.43 13.41 -5.52
N GLU A 242 -13.76 13.33 -4.36
CA GLU A 242 -12.33 13.66 -4.25
C GLU A 242 -11.39 12.57 -4.78
N VAL A 243 -11.91 11.47 -5.34
CA VAL A 243 -11.06 10.46 -5.99
C VAL A 243 -10.49 11.02 -7.29
N ARG A 244 -9.18 11.23 -7.32
CA ARG A 244 -8.47 11.84 -8.45
C ARG A 244 -7.51 10.87 -9.12
N THR A 245 -7.10 11.17 -10.35
CA THR A 245 -5.96 10.52 -10.99
C THR A 245 -4.64 10.96 -10.32
N ILE A 246 -3.53 10.26 -10.65
CA ILE A 246 -2.16 10.70 -10.28
C ILE A 246 -1.87 12.13 -10.79
N SER A 247 -2.47 12.55 -11.91
CA SER A 247 -2.39 13.91 -12.47
C SER A 247 -3.31 14.93 -11.79
N GLY A 248 -4.13 14.52 -10.81
CA GLY A 248 -5.05 15.39 -10.08
C GLY A 248 -6.42 15.62 -10.75
N GLU A 249 -6.69 14.96 -11.87
CA GLU A 249 -7.94 15.08 -12.62
C GLU A 249 -9.07 14.33 -11.93
N ARG A 250 -10.29 14.88 -12.00
CA ARG A 250 -11.50 14.21 -11.50
C ARG A 250 -11.80 12.98 -12.36
N LEU A 251 -12.10 11.86 -11.73
CA LEU A 251 -12.50 10.65 -12.43
C LEU A 251 -13.99 10.70 -12.78
N GLY A 252 -14.33 10.25 -13.99
CA GLY A 252 -15.71 10.12 -14.44
C GLY A 252 -16.52 9.10 -13.63
N VAL A 253 -17.85 9.28 -13.66
CA VAL A 253 -18.81 8.40 -12.97
C VAL A 253 -18.75 6.94 -13.43
N ASP A 254 -18.24 6.70 -14.64
CA ASP A 254 -17.96 5.38 -15.22
C ASP A 254 -16.77 4.64 -14.56
N ARG A 255 -16.05 5.32 -13.67
CA ARG A 255 -14.87 4.79 -12.97
C ARG A 255 -15.05 4.71 -11.46
N VAL A 256 -15.63 5.74 -10.84
CA VAL A 256 -15.77 5.82 -9.37
C VAL A 256 -17.22 5.80 -8.91
N GLY A 257 -18.18 5.76 -9.83
CA GLY A 257 -19.59 5.94 -9.49
C GLY A 257 -19.85 7.34 -8.95
N ALA A 258 -20.64 7.43 -7.88
CA ALA A 258 -20.93 8.71 -7.23
C ALA A 258 -19.72 9.29 -6.48
N GLY A 259 -18.64 8.53 -6.33
CA GLY A 259 -17.44 8.92 -5.61
C GLY A 259 -17.01 7.87 -4.59
N ARG A 260 -16.04 8.22 -3.75
CA ARG A 260 -15.62 7.39 -2.61
C ARG A 260 -16.60 7.56 -1.45
N VAL A 261 -16.98 6.45 -0.84
CA VAL A 261 -17.89 6.46 0.31
C VAL A 261 -17.37 7.34 1.45
N ASP A 262 -18.26 8.15 2.00
CA ASP A 262 -18.07 8.85 3.27
C ASP A 262 -19.02 8.24 4.30
N ALA A 263 -18.47 7.44 5.22
CA ALA A 263 -19.25 6.74 6.22
C ALA A 263 -19.96 7.71 7.18
N GLN A 264 -19.31 8.82 7.55
CA GLN A 264 -19.85 9.77 8.52
C GLN A 264 -21.01 10.56 7.90
N ALA A 265 -20.85 11.00 6.66
CA ALA A 265 -21.93 11.65 5.93
C ALA A 265 -23.08 10.68 5.69
N ALA A 266 -22.80 9.46 5.19
CA ALA A 266 -23.83 8.46 4.89
C ALA A 266 -24.67 8.04 6.11
N VAL A 267 -24.04 7.88 7.29
CA VAL A 267 -24.72 7.44 8.51
C VAL A 267 -25.51 8.57 9.20
N ASN A 268 -25.19 9.83 8.92
CA ASN A 268 -25.87 10.98 9.53
C ASN A 268 -26.83 11.72 8.58
N GLU A 269 -26.79 11.38 7.29
CA GLU A 269 -27.69 11.93 6.28
C GLU A 269 -29.14 11.54 6.55
N ARG A 270 -30.05 12.52 6.48
CA ARG A 270 -31.49 12.36 6.70
C ARG A 270 -32.30 12.62 5.43
N THR A 271 -31.69 13.17 4.40
CA THR A 271 -32.29 13.50 3.13
C THR A 271 -31.70 12.61 2.04
N THR A 272 -32.55 11.92 1.29
CA THR A 272 -32.09 11.01 0.24
C THR A 272 -32.89 11.26 -1.03
N ALA A 273 -32.22 11.71 -2.08
CA ALA A 273 -32.77 11.78 -3.43
C ALA A 273 -32.63 10.41 -4.12
N TYR A 274 -33.72 9.88 -4.65
CA TYR A 274 -33.71 8.68 -5.50
C TYR A 274 -34.88 8.72 -6.48
N ASN A 275 -34.76 8.03 -7.61
CA ASN A 275 -35.82 7.98 -8.60
C ASN A 275 -36.94 7.03 -8.15
N THR A 276 -38.09 7.57 -7.78
CA THR A 276 -39.24 6.77 -7.32
C THR A 276 -39.91 5.96 -8.42
N GLN A 277 -39.81 6.41 -9.68
CA GLN A 277 -40.36 5.71 -10.86
C GLN A 277 -39.44 4.59 -11.36
N ASN A 278 -38.14 4.68 -11.10
CA ASN A 278 -37.15 3.67 -11.42
C ASN A 278 -36.15 3.51 -10.26
N PRO A 279 -36.52 2.84 -9.15
CA PRO A 279 -35.71 2.77 -7.93
C PRO A 279 -34.37 2.03 -8.10
N SER A 280 -34.23 1.24 -9.16
CA SER A 280 -32.97 0.60 -9.57
C SER A 280 -31.99 1.57 -10.23
N ARG A 281 -32.47 2.72 -10.74
CA ARG A 281 -31.66 3.80 -11.32
C ARG A 281 -31.27 4.77 -10.21
N SER A 282 -30.04 4.63 -9.74
CA SER A 282 -29.45 5.62 -8.84
C SER A 282 -29.26 6.95 -9.58
N LEU A 283 -29.75 8.04 -9.00
CA LEU A 283 -29.57 9.37 -9.55
C LEU A 283 -28.13 9.83 -9.26
N TYR A 284 -27.32 10.04 -10.30
CA TYR A 284 -26.04 10.71 -10.15
C TYR A 284 -26.32 12.21 -10.11
N LEU A 285 -26.40 12.77 -8.91
CA LEU A 285 -26.49 14.22 -8.73
C LEU A 285 -25.11 14.80 -9.07
N LEU A 286 -25.01 15.42 -10.25
CA LEU A 286 -23.85 16.23 -10.62
C LEU A 286 -23.96 17.55 -9.85
N GLY A 287 -23.20 17.67 -8.78
CA GLY A 287 -22.95 18.92 -8.06
C GLY A 287 -21.82 19.71 -8.70
#